data_AF-A0A7Y2TR60-F1
#
_entry.id   AF-A0A7Y2TR60-F1
#
_cell.length_a   1.000
_cell.length_b   1.000
_cell.length_c   1.000
_cell.angle_alpha   90.00
_cell.angle_beta   90.00
_cell.angle_gamma   90.00
#
_symmetry.space_group_name_H-M   'P 1'
#
loop_
_entity.id
_entity.type
_entity.pdbx_description
1 polymer ?
#
loop_
_entity_poly.entity_id
_entity_poly.type
_entity_poly.pdbx_seq_one_letter_code
_entity_poly.pdbx_strand_id
1 'polypeptide(L)'
;MNWIFYIREDFLAAQHTLRNGGTLLDWTSAFGTTLDEAAWFGLLFLFELETYVLETWNRALQWSFLAARGVCYLFLAHTVFAWAVAFVDLQNIEPEAGITSVCDFADRGVSFTRNAEYVLIDRDNCAGLSDGTAFYFVDNSAVTDTAGLKVERRSAWFDLQDAVTWLLVVLAIELGVWLQERNITGGPLMLVSHLGRAFYAVLLIDAAYWAWMGHWLWAWDQLLWIGGFWAIEHNMKEWRDEIDQKGQAGHTVPPA
;
A
#
# COMPACT_ATOMS: atom_id res chain seq x y z
N MET A 1 13.85 -8.43 4.65
CA MET A 1 12.54 -8.25 4.00
C MET A 1 11.54 -7.93 5.10
N ASN A 2 10.84 -6.80 5.00
CA ASN A 2 10.05 -6.25 6.11
C ASN A 2 8.67 -6.92 6.28
N TRP A 3 8.27 -7.78 5.35
CA TRP A 3 6.96 -8.45 5.36
C TRP A 3 6.58 -9.16 6.68
N ILE A 4 7.53 -9.85 7.32
CA ILE A 4 7.27 -10.52 8.63
C ILE A 4 7.00 -9.48 9.74
N PHE A 5 7.60 -8.30 9.64
CA PHE A 5 7.34 -7.21 10.59
C PHE A 5 5.91 -6.69 10.41
N TYR A 6 5.42 -6.53 9.19
CA TYR A 6 4.04 -6.10 8.94
C TYR A 6 3.00 -7.08 9.46
N ILE A 7 3.20 -8.39 9.29
CA ILE A 7 2.33 -9.41 9.92
C ILE A 7 2.24 -9.20 11.43
N ARG A 8 3.38 -8.90 12.06
CA ARG A 8 3.44 -8.67 13.50
C ARG A 8 2.77 -7.35 13.88
N GLU A 9 3.02 -6.27 13.16
CA GLU A 9 2.39 -4.96 13.40
C GLU A 9 0.86 -5.05 13.26
N ASP A 10 0.37 -5.63 12.15
CA ASP A 10 -1.06 -5.83 11.91
C ASP A 10 -1.69 -6.72 12.99
N PHE A 11 -1.00 -7.80 13.40
CA PHE A 11 -1.50 -8.66 14.48
C PHE A 11 -1.56 -7.94 15.83
N LEU A 12 -0.58 -7.08 16.13
CA LEU A 12 -0.58 -6.28 17.36
C LEU A 12 -1.70 -5.24 17.32
N ALA A 13 -1.88 -4.52 16.21
CA ALA A 13 -2.98 -3.57 16.04
C ALA A 13 -4.34 -4.28 16.16
N ALA A 14 -4.52 -5.43 15.50
CA ALA A 14 -5.75 -6.24 15.54
C ALA A 14 -6.13 -6.70 16.96
N GLN A 15 -5.16 -6.96 17.84
CA GLN A 15 -5.44 -7.28 19.25
C GLN A 15 -6.11 -6.13 20.02
N HIS A 16 -5.92 -4.90 19.56
CA HIS A 16 -6.48 -3.69 20.15
C HIS A 16 -7.75 -3.21 19.45
N THR A 17 -7.84 -3.35 18.13
CA THR A 17 -8.96 -2.89 17.31
C THR A 17 -10.10 -3.91 17.23
N LEU A 18 -9.78 -5.21 17.14
CA LEU A 18 -10.76 -6.29 16.99
C LEU A 18 -11.01 -7.08 18.28
N ARG A 19 -10.65 -6.51 19.44
CA ARG A 19 -10.76 -7.19 20.74
C ARG A 19 -12.20 -7.61 21.07
N ASN A 20 -13.17 -6.80 20.65
CA ASN A 20 -14.59 -7.04 20.85
C ASN A 20 -15.23 -7.85 19.70
N GLY A 21 -14.39 -8.49 18.88
CA GLY A 21 -14.80 -9.19 17.66
C GLY A 21 -14.71 -8.29 16.43
N GLY A 22 -15.10 -8.86 15.29
CA GLY A 22 -15.09 -8.20 13.99
C GLY A 22 -15.68 -9.12 12.93
N THR A 23 -16.22 -8.55 11.88
CA THR A 23 -16.62 -9.26 10.67
C THR A 23 -15.40 -9.77 9.91
N LEU A 24 -15.59 -10.67 8.94
CA LEU A 24 -14.49 -11.08 8.06
C LEU A 24 -13.84 -9.88 7.37
N LEU A 25 -14.64 -8.86 7.02
CA LEU A 25 -14.15 -7.65 6.38
C LEU A 25 -13.26 -6.83 7.32
N ASP A 26 -13.62 -6.72 8.60
CA ASP A 26 -12.81 -6.01 9.60
C ASP A 26 -11.46 -6.73 9.79
N TRP A 27 -11.46 -8.06 9.78
CA TRP A 27 -10.23 -8.86 9.82
C TRP A 27 -9.37 -8.65 8.58
N THR A 28 -9.94 -8.65 7.38
CA THR A 28 -9.12 -8.45 6.17
C THR A 28 -8.60 -7.01 6.07
N SER A 29 -9.37 -6.01 6.52
CA SER A 29 -8.93 -4.61 6.59
C SER A 29 -7.83 -4.41 7.63
N ALA A 30 -7.91 -5.05 8.81
CA ALA A 30 -6.87 -4.95 9.85
C ALA A 30 -5.52 -5.55 9.42
N PHE A 31 -5.52 -6.41 8.40
CA PHE A 31 -4.30 -6.98 7.79
C PHE A 31 -4.03 -6.36 6.40
N GLY A 32 -4.55 -5.17 6.13
CA GLY A 32 -4.47 -4.51 4.82
C GLY A 32 -3.05 -4.41 4.31
N THR A 33 -2.12 -3.93 5.14
CA THR A 33 -0.69 -3.80 4.79
C THR A 33 -0.05 -5.15 4.47
N THR A 34 -0.28 -6.16 5.32
CA THR A 34 0.22 -7.53 5.08
C THR A 34 -0.30 -8.12 3.77
N LEU A 35 -1.59 -7.93 3.47
CA LEU A 35 -2.24 -8.44 2.25
C LEU A 35 -1.73 -7.72 1.01
N ASP A 36 -1.52 -6.40 1.08
CA ASP A 36 -0.98 -5.59 -0.01
C ASP A 36 0.43 -6.03 -0.40
N GLU A 37 1.33 -6.08 0.58
CA GLU A 37 2.71 -6.52 0.39
C GLU A 37 2.77 -7.96 -0.13
N ALA A 38 1.95 -8.86 0.42
CA ALA A 38 1.87 -10.24 -0.05
C ALA A 38 1.40 -10.32 -1.52
N ALA A 39 0.48 -9.45 -1.93
CA ALA A 39 0.02 -9.39 -3.31
C ALA A 39 1.12 -8.90 -4.24
N TRP A 40 1.85 -7.84 -3.88
CA TRP A 40 2.98 -7.34 -4.67
C TRP A 40 4.09 -8.36 -4.82
N PHE A 41 4.53 -8.99 -3.72
CA PHE A 41 5.52 -10.07 -3.80
C PHE A 41 5.00 -11.26 -4.62
N GLY A 42 3.72 -11.59 -4.49
CA GLY A 42 3.08 -12.63 -5.29
C GLY A 42 3.16 -12.33 -6.79
N LEU A 43 2.86 -11.10 -7.21
CA LEU A 43 2.95 -10.67 -8.60
C LEU A 43 4.39 -10.72 -9.12
N LEU A 44 5.37 -10.23 -8.36
CA LEU A 44 6.78 -10.29 -8.74
C LEU A 44 7.28 -11.73 -8.87
N PHE A 45 6.94 -12.58 -7.91
CA PHE A 45 7.29 -13.99 -7.94
C PHE A 45 6.67 -14.70 -9.15
N LEU A 46 5.39 -14.45 -9.44
CA LEU A 46 4.72 -15.01 -10.61
C LEU A 46 5.36 -14.53 -11.92
N PHE A 47 5.76 -13.26 -11.99
CA PHE A 47 6.48 -12.71 -13.14
C PHE A 47 7.82 -13.41 -13.37
N GLU A 48 8.64 -13.56 -12.32
CA GLU A 48 9.93 -14.26 -12.43
C GLU A 48 9.74 -15.73 -12.82
N LEU A 49 8.78 -16.41 -12.18
CA LEU A 49 8.51 -17.82 -12.45
C LEU A 49 7.97 -18.03 -13.87
N GLU A 50 7.15 -17.11 -14.41
CA GLU A 50 6.66 -17.18 -15.78
C GLU A 50 7.82 -17.21 -16.79
N THR A 51 8.87 -16.41 -16.56
CA THR A 51 10.07 -16.42 -17.41
C THR A 51 10.92 -17.68 -17.26
N TYR A 52 10.94 -18.32 -16.08
CA TYR A 52 11.72 -19.55 -15.86
C TYR A 52 11.05 -20.80 -16.45
N VAL A 53 9.71 -20.86 -16.40
CA VAL A 53 8.93 -22.08 -16.66
C VAL A 53 8.43 -22.16 -18.13
N LEU A 54 8.83 -21.20 -18.98
CA LEU A 54 8.44 -21.05 -20.39
C LEU A 54 8.41 -22.37 -21.20
N GLU A 55 9.35 -23.28 -20.97
CA GLU A 55 9.47 -24.54 -21.72
C GLU A 55 8.47 -25.65 -21.28
N THR A 56 7.86 -25.53 -20.10
CA THR A 56 7.01 -26.60 -19.50
C THR A 56 5.53 -26.21 -19.40
N TRP A 57 5.12 -25.19 -20.16
CA TRP A 57 3.77 -24.64 -20.11
C TRP A 57 2.70 -25.66 -20.52
N ASN A 58 1.82 -26.00 -19.59
CA ASN A 58 0.61 -26.78 -19.87
C ASN A 58 -0.64 -26.01 -19.43
N ARG A 59 -1.81 -26.43 -19.91
CA ARG A 59 -3.08 -25.73 -19.68
C ARG A 59 -3.44 -25.59 -18.20
N ALA A 60 -3.12 -26.59 -17.37
CA ALA A 60 -3.38 -26.54 -15.93
C ALA A 60 -2.51 -25.48 -15.25
N LEU A 61 -1.21 -25.46 -15.58
CA LEU A 61 -0.26 -24.48 -15.07
C LEU A 61 -0.67 -23.04 -15.46
N GLN A 62 -1.10 -22.84 -16.71
CA GLN A 62 -1.60 -21.54 -17.18
C GLN A 62 -2.80 -21.04 -16.36
N TRP A 63 -3.78 -21.93 -16.08
CA TRP A 63 -4.92 -21.58 -15.23
C TRP A 63 -4.50 -21.28 -13.79
N SER A 64 -3.53 -22.02 -13.24
CA SER A 64 -3.00 -21.75 -11.90
C SER A 64 -2.33 -20.38 -11.80
N PHE A 65 -1.54 -19.98 -12.81
CA PHE A 65 -0.90 -18.66 -12.86
C PHE A 65 -1.94 -17.55 -12.96
N LEU A 66 -2.94 -17.73 -13.83
CA LEU A 66 -4.03 -16.76 -13.98
C LEU A 66 -4.83 -16.61 -12.68
N ALA A 67 -5.14 -17.72 -12.01
CA ALA A 67 -5.85 -17.72 -10.74
C ALA A 67 -5.04 -17.02 -9.64
N ALA A 68 -3.75 -17.35 -9.51
CA ALA A 68 -2.87 -16.74 -8.52
C ALA A 68 -2.75 -15.22 -8.75
N ARG A 69 -2.56 -14.79 -10.00
CA ARG A 69 -2.55 -13.38 -10.38
C ARG A 69 -3.88 -12.68 -10.04
N GLY A 70 -5.01 -13.35 -10.31
CA GLY A 70 -6.34 -12.86 -9.95
C GLY A 70 -6.52 -12.66 -8.44
N VAL A 71 -5.97 -13.56 -7.62
CA VAL A 71 -5.98 -13.42 -6.14
C VAL A 71 -5.14 -12.24 -5.69
N CYS A 72 -3.94 -12.04 -6.26
CA CYS A 72 -3.12 -10.86 -5.94
C CYS A 72 -3.86 -9.56 -6.27
N TYR A 73 -4.44 -9.43 -7.46
CA TYR A 73 -5.22 -8.23 -7.80
C TYR A 73 -6.47 -8.05 -6.93
N LEU A 74 -7.09 -9.14 -6.47
CA LEU A 74 -8.19 -9.05 -5.50
C LEU A 74 -7.73 -8.46 -4.17
N PHE A 75 -6.55 -8.85 -3.68
CA PHE A 75 -5.97 -8.28 -2.46
C PHE A 75 -5.62 -6.80 -2.64
N LEU A 76 -4.97 -6.41 -3.75
CA LEU A 76 -4.70 -4.99 -4.04
C LEU A 76 -5.99 -4.15 -4.10
N ALA A 77 -7.03 -4.68 -4.76
CA ALA A 77 -8.33 -4.01 -4.82
C ALA A 77 -8.99 -3.91 -3.43
N HIS A 78 -8.84 -4.95 -2.60
CA HIS A 78 -9.32 -4.93 -1.23
C HIS A 78 -8.58 -3.91 -0.37
N THR A 79 -7.26 -3.78 -0.50
CA THR A 79 -6.46 -2.77 0.20
C THR A 79 -6.97 -1.35 -0.09
N VAL A 80 -7.14 -1.00 -1.38
CA VAL A 80 -7.69 0.30 -1.77
C VAL A 80 -9.09 0.52 -1.21
N PHE A 81 -9.93 -0.52 -1.22
CA PHE A 81 -11.26 -0.45 -0.64
C PHE A 81 -11.22 -0.20 0.87
N ALA A 82 -10.37 -0.92 1.61
CA ALA A 82 -10.23 -0.79 3.05
C ALA A 82 -9.76 0.63 3.43
N TRP A 83 -8.74 1.16 2.76
CA TRP A 83 -8.27 2.53 3.00
C TRP A 83 -9.28 3.59 2.60
N ALA A 84 -10.07 3.37 1.54
CA ALA A 84 -11.13 4.29 1.15
C ALA A 84 -12.24 4.36 2.20
N VAL A 85 -12.64 3.21 2.74
CA VAL A 85 -13.62 3.13 3.83
C VAL A 85 -13.07 3.80 5.08
N ALA A 86 -11.85 3.46 5.51
CA ALA A 86 -11.20 4.07 6.67
C ALA A 86 -11.12 5.59 6.54
N PHE A 87 -10.70 6.10 5.37
CA PHE A 87 -10.65 7.53 5.10
C PHE A 87 -12.01 8.21 5.26
N VAL A 88 -13.06 7.64 4.68
CA VAL A 88 -14.43 8.17 4.74
C VAL A 88 -14.97 8.12 6.16
N ASP A 89 -14.82 6.99 6.85
CA ASP A 89 -15.32 6.80 8.21
C ASP A 89 -14.67 7.81 9.14
N LEU A 90 -13.35 7.96 9.10
CA LEU A 90 -12.60 8.93 9.91
C LEU A 90 -13.06 10.38 9.73
N GLN A 91 -13.52 10.78 8.53
CA GLN A 91 -14.05 12.13 8.32
C GLN A 91 -15.39 12.36 9.03
N ASN A 92 -16.18 11.30 9.21
CA ASN A 92 -17.53 11.35 9.74
C ASN A 92 -17.64 11.02 11.24
N ILE A 93 -16.52 10.70 11.92
CA ILE A 93 -16.53 10.42 13.35
C ILE A 93 -16.87 11.68 14.15
N GLU A 94 -17.86 11.53 15.03
CA GLU A 94 -18.27 12.49 16.04
C GLU A 94 -17.75 12.10 17.42
N PRO A 95 -17.58 13.05 18.35
CA PRO A 95 -17.10 12.74 19.69
C PRO A 95 -18.12 11.91 20.48
N GLU A 96 -17.63 10.99 21.31
CA GLU A 96 -18.45 10.17 22.17
C GLU A 96 -19.19 11.03 23.21
N ALA A 97 -20.52 10.86 23.29
CA ALA A 97 -21.36 11.70 24.11
C ALA A 97 -21.17 11.40 25.60
N GLY A 98 -20.94 12.44 26.41
CA GLY A 98 -20.85 12.32 27.86
C GLY A 98 -19.52 11.77 28.37
N ILE A 99 -18.52 11.61 27.51
CA ILE A 99 -17.16 11.25 27.91
C ILE A 99 -16.28 12.49 27.92
N THR A 100 -15.71 12.80 29.07
CA THR A 100 -14.92 14.04 29.27
C THR A 100 -13.49 13.76 29.73
N SER A 101 -13.20 12.51 30.11
CA SER A 101 -11.86 12.04 30.44
C SER A 101 -11.61 10.68 29.79
N VAL A 102 -10.38 10.43 29.36
CA VAL A 102 -9.95 9.11 28.87
C VAL A 102 -10.11 8.04 29.95
N CYS A 103 -10.04 8.41 31.23
CA CYS A 103 -10.27 7.52 32.36
C CYS A 103 -11.71 7.00 32.44
N ASP A 104 -12.67 7.64 31.76
CA ASP A 104 -14.03 7.12 31.68
C ASP A 104 -14.06 5.77 30.95
N PHE A 105 -13.06 5.47 30.10
CA PHE A 105 -12.90 4.20 29.39
C PHE A 105 -12.08 3.14 30.15
N ALA A 106 -11.54 3.46 31.34
CA ALA A 106 -10.68 2.56 32.08
C ALA A 106 -11.34 1.20 32.35
N ASP A 107 -10.58 0.13 32.12
CA ASP A 107 -10.97 -1.28 32.30
C ASP A 107 -12.14 -1.75 31.44
N ARG A 108 -12.55 -0.99 30.40
CA ARG A 108 -13.64 -1.37 29.48
C ARG A 108 -13.17 -2.19 28.28
N GLY A 109 -11.89 -2.56 28.23
CA GLY A 109 -11.29 -3.24 27.08
C GLY A 109 -11.11 -2.33 25.85
N VAL A 110 -11.11 -1.01 26.06
CA VAL A 110 -10.86 0.00 25.03
C VAL A 110 -9.39 0.42 25.10
N SER A 111 -8.78 0.61 23.94
CA SER A 111 -7.40 1.09 23.84
C SER A 111 -7.37 2.55 23.44
N PHE A 112 -6.43 3.31 23.99
CA PHE A 112 -6.09 4.62 23.47
C PHE A 112 -5.11 4.44 22.32
N THR A 113 -5.33 5.16 21.22
CA THR A 113 -4.44 5.13 20.06
C THR A 113 -3.94 6.51 19.68
N ARG A 114 -2.69 6.56 19.23
CA ARG A 114 -2.09 7.74 18.62
C ARG A 114 -1.00 7.31 17.66
N ASN A 115 -1.08 7.77 16.41
CA ASN A 115 -0.02 7.54 15.43
C ASN A 115 0.28 6.04 15.25
N ALA A 116 -0.78 5.21 15.14
CA ALA A 116 -0.71 3.76 15.06
C ALA A 116 -0.09 3.03 16.27
N GLU A 117 0.14 3.72 17.40
CA GLU A 117 0.50 3.10 18.67
C GLU A 117 -0.72 2.90 19.54
N TYR A 118 -0.91 1.69 20.07
CA TYR A 118 -2.06 1.32 20.88
C TYR A 118 -1.64 1.00 22.31
N VAL A 119 -2.39 1.54 23.28
CA VAL A 119 -2.21 1.25 24.71
C VAL A 119 -3.57 0.93 25.32
N LEU A 120 -3.67 -0.21 26.01
CA LEU A 120 -4.91 -0.58 26.71
C LEU A 120 -5.17 0.41 27.85
N ILE A 121 -6.40 0.93 27.96
CA ILE A 121 -6.74 1.92 28.99
C ILE A 121 -7.09 1.19 30.30
N ASP A 122 -6.37 1.53 31.36
CA ASP A 122 -6.62 1.06 32.73
C ASP A 122 -6.59 2.24 33.71
N ARG A 123 -6.92 1.96 34.98
CA ARG A 123 -6.95 3.00 36.03
C ARG A 123 -5.58 3.57 36.37
N ASP A 124 -4.52 2.83 36.10
CA ASP A 124 -3.15 3.20 36.47
C ASP A 124 -2.54 4.14 35.42
N ASN A 125 -2.90 3.97 34.14
CA ASN A 125 -2.33 4.71 33.03
C ASN A 125 -3.21 5.85 32.49
N CYS A 126 -4.53 5.79 32.68
CA CYS A 126 -5.46 6.67 31.96
C CYS A 126 -5.16 8.16 32.16
N ALA A 127 -4.79 8.57 33.38
CA ALA A 127 -4.48 9.96 33.69
C ALA A 127 -3.28 10.52 32.91
N GLY A 128 -2.42 9.66 32.35
CA GLY A 128 -1.26 10.05 31.55
C GLY A 128 -1.43 9.93 30.03
N LEU A 129 -2.58 9.40 29.55
CA LEU A 129 -2.77 9.14 28.11
C LEU A 129 -3.21 10.38 27.33
N SER A 130 -4.08 11.22 27.90
CA SER A 130 -4.58 12.43 27.25
C SER A 130 -5.19 13.41 28.26
N ASP A 131 -4.92 14.70 28.07
CA ASP A 131 -5.58 15.82 28.74
C ASP A 131 -6.82 16.33 27.96
N GLY A 132 -7.21 15.64 26.88
CA GLY A 132 -8.34 16.02 26.03
C GLY A 132 -9.69 15.84 26.71
N THR A 133 -10.70 16.57 26.23
CA THR A 133 -12.08 16.50 26.74
C THR A 133 -13.08 15.91 25.74
N ALA A 134 -12.61 15.53 24.56
CA ALA A 134 -13.40 14.95 23.49
C ALA A 134 -12.66 13.75 22.92
N PHE A 135 -13.35 12.61 22.85
CA PHE A 135 -12.79 11.33 22.46
C PHE A 135 -13.60 10.72 21.33
N TYR A 136 -12.91 10.04 20.42
CA TYR A 136 -13.45 9.58 19.15
C TYR A 136 -13.06 8.12 18.98
N PHE A 137 -14.04 7.25 18.74
CA PHE A 137 -13.78 5.87 18.33
C PHE A 137 -13.31 5.86 16.89
N VAL A 138 -12.05 5.47 16.68
CA VAL A 138 -11.45 5.31 15.34
C VAL A 138 -11.49 3.87 14.86
N ASP A 139 -11.83 2.94 15.76
CA ASP A 139 -12.09 1.53 15.49
C ASP A 139 -13.07 0.98 16.55
N ASN A 140 -13.48 -0.29 16.43
CA ASN A 140 -14.42 -0.98 17.31
C ASN A 140 -14.02 -0.97 18.80
N SER A 141 -12.72 -0.95 19.10
CA SER A 141 -12.21 -0.87 20.48
C SER A 141 -11.01 0.05 20.67
N ALA A 142 -10.87 1.06 19.81
CA ALA A 142 -9.80 2.05 19.91
C ALA A 142 -10.34 3.49 19.88
N VAL A 143 -9.89 4.32 20.81
CA VAL A 143 -10.24 5.74 20.93
C VAL A 143 -9.02 6.64 20.84
N THR A 144 -9.22 7.85 20.32
CA THR A 144 -8.22 8.94 20.35
C THR A 144 -8.88 10.23 20.82
N ASP A 145 -8.07 11.20 21.24
CA ASP A 145 -8.52 12.58 21.41
C ASP A 145 -8.50 13.38 20.09
N THR A 146 -8.89 14.66 20.15
CA THR A 146 -8.93 15.57 18.99
C THR A 146 -7.57 15.72 18.28
N ALA A 147 -6.46 15.65 19.02
CA ALA A 147 -5.13 15.79 18.41
C ALA A 147 -4.76 14.53 17.63
N GLY A 148 -5.01 13.36 18.19
CA GLY A 148 -4.78 12.10 17.49
C GLY A 148 -5.75 11.90 16.33
N LEU A 149 -7.02 12.33 16.42
CA LEU A 149 -7.94 12.25 15.27
C LEU A 149 -7.44 13.03 14.04
N LYS A 150 -6.77 14.17 14.25
CA LYS A 150 -6.13 14.91 13.15
C LYS A 150 -4.98 14.13 12.51
N VAL A 151 -4.24 13.37 13.32
CA VAL A 151 -3.19 12.48 12.84
C VAL A 151 -3.80 11.32 12.06
N GLU A 152 -4.77 10.61 12.62
CA GLU A 152 -5.46 9.48 11.97
C GLU A 152 -6.07 9.88 10.62
N ARG A 153 -6.79 11.01 10.55
CA ARG A 153 -7.37 11.52 9.30
C ARG A 153 -6.33 11.82 8.23
N ARG A 154 -5.17 12.33 8.64
CA ARG A 154 -4.07 12.63 7.72
C ARG A 154 -3.38 11.35 7.27
N SER A 155 -3.09 10.44 8.19
CA SER A 155 -2.51 9.13 7.90
C SER A 155 -3.39 8.36 6.92
N ALA A 156 -4.70 8.29 7.15
CA ALA A 156 -5.63 7.61 6.23
C ALA A 156 -5.68 8.22 4.82
N TRP A 157 -5.43 9.52 4.69
CA TRP A 157 -5.26 10.14 3.37
C TRP A 157 -3.98 9.64 2.68
N PHE A 158 -2.87 9.60 3.41
CA PHE A 158 -1.60 9.08 2.90
C PHE A 158 -1.72 7.59 2.54
N ASP A 159 -2.34 6.76 3.38
CA ASP A 159 -2.54 5.33 3.11
C ASP A 159 -3.37 5.09 1.84
N LEU A 160 -4.50 5.81 1.70
CA LEU A 160 -5.35 5.70 0.51
C LEU A 160 -4.63 6.19 -0.75
N GLN A 161 -3.97 7.35 -0.66
CA GLN A 161 -3.26 7.92 -1.79
C GLN A 161 -2.08 7.04 -2.20
N ASP A 162 -1.33 6.47 -1.26
CA ASP A 162 -0.19 5.60 -1.55
C ASP A 162 -0.63 4.37 -2.34
N ALA A 163 -1.64 3.64 -1.83
CA ALA A 163 -2.18 2.45 -2.49
C ALA A 163 -2.69 2.75 -3.91
N VAL A 164 -3.40 3.87 -4.10
CA VAL A 164 -3.85 4.30 -5.44
C VAL A 164 -2.67 4.68 -6.33
N THR A 165 -1.67 5.36 -5.78
CA THR A 165 -0.51 5.85 -6.55
C THR A 165 0.34 4.69 -7.06
N TRP A 166 0.55 3.65 -6.27
CA TRP A 166 1.22 2.43 -6.71
C TRP A 166 0.52 1.75 -7.89
N LEU A 167 -0.80 1.64 -7.85
CA LEU A 167 -1.57 1.12 -8.99
C LEU A 167 -1.45 2.00 -10.23
N LEU A 168 -1.40 3.33 -10.07
CA LEU A 168 -1.19 4.25 -11.19
C LEU A 168 0.22 4.13 -11.79
N VAL A 169 1.25 3.89 -10.96
CA VAL A 169 2.62 3.60 -11.42
C VAL A 169 2.62 2.35 -12.30
N VAL A 170 2.03 1.26 -11.82
CA VAL A 170 1.95 0.00 -12.59
C VAL A 170 1.16 0.18 -13.87
N LEU A 171 0.00 0.85 -13.82
CA LEU A 171 -0.78 1.16 -15.01
C LEU A 171 0.02 1.98 -16.03
N ALA A 172 0.83 2.94 -15.59
CA ALA A 172 1.67 3.74 -16.48
C ALA A 172 2.78 2.90 -17.13
N ILE A 173 3.38 1.96 -16.38
CA ILE A 173 4.37 1.01 -16.89
C ILE A 173 3.73 0.09 -17.94
N GLU A 174 2.58 -0.53 -17.63
CA GLU A 174 1.86 -1.41 -18.54
C GLU A 174 1.43 -0.68 -19.82
N LEU A 175 0.91 0.54 -19.69
CA LEU A 175 0.54 1.38 -20.83
C LEU A 175 1.77 1.70 -21.71
N GLY A 176 2.91 1.96 -21.08
CA GLY A 176 4.19 2.16 -21.77
C GLY A 176 4.58 0.95 -22.61
N VAL A 177 4.56 -0.24 -22.01
CA VAL A 177 4.87 -1.51 -22.71
C VAL A 177 3.90 -1.76 -23.86
N TRP A 178 2.60 -1.59 -23.63
CA TRP A 178 1.58 -1.80 -24.66
C TRP A 178 1.69 -0.84 -25.85
N LEU A 179 1.96 0.44 -25.59
CA LEU A 179 2.17 1.45 -26.65
C LEU A 179 3.38 1.10 -27.52
N GLN A 180 4.44 0.61 -26.88
CA GLN A 180 5.68 0.23 -27.54
C GLN A 180 5.51 -1.03 -28.39
N GLU A 181 4.78 -2.05 -27.91
CA GLU A 181 4.43 -3.24 -28.72
C GLU A 181 3.71 -2.87 -30.04
N ARG A 182 3.00 -1.73 -30.04
CA ARG A 182 2.30 -1.20 -31.23
C ARG A 182 3.13 -0.23 -32.07
N ASN A 183 4.43 -0.07 -31.78
CA ASN A 183 5.32 0.91 -32.42
C ASN A 183 4.81 2.36 -32.35
N ILE A 184 4.05 2.71 -31.31
CA ILE A 184 3.55 4.08 -31.11
C ILE A 184 4.59 4.83 -30.26
N THR A 185 5.40 5.66 -30.93
CA THR A 185 6.49 6.44 -30.30
C THR A 185 6.14 7.92 -30.05
N GLY A 186 4.86 8.28 -30.03
CA GLY A 186 4.44 9.66 -29.77
C GLY A 186 2.95 9.84 -29.55
N GLY A 187 2.58 11.03 -29.06
CA GLY A 187 1.19 11.44 -28.83
C GLY A 187 0.79 11.47 -27.35
N PRO A 188 -0.48 11.86 -27.06
CA PRO A 188 -0.95 12.07 -25.69
C PRO A 188 -0.81 10.84 -24.78
N LEU A 189 -1.01 9.64 -25.34
CA LEU A 189 -0.91 8.40 -24.57
C LEU A 189 0.53 8.11 -24.11
N MET A 190 1.53 8.52 -24.89
CA MET A 190 2.93 8.39 -24.51
C MET A 190 3.37 9.45 -23.47
N LEU A 191 2.70 10.60 -23.43
CA LEU A 191 2.89 11.56 -22.35
C LEU A 191 2.39 10.98 -21.01
N VAL A 192 1.26 10.27 -21.03
CA VAL A 192 0.67 9.64 -19.83
C VAL A 192 1.58 8.56 -19.26
N SER A 193 2.21 7.72 -20.10
CA SER A 193 3.15 6.71 -19.60
C SER A 193 4.40 7.34 -18.95
N HIS A 194 4.87 8.48 -19.46
CA HIS A 194 5.96 9.23 -18.81
C HIS A 194 5.52 9.96 -17.54
N LEU A 195 4.24 10.30 -17.41
CA LEU A 195 3.66 10.88 -16.20
C LEU A 195 3.76 9.91 -15.01
N GLY A 196 3.83 8.61 -15.26
CA GLY A 196 4.08 7.59 -14.24
C GLY A 196 5.30 7.88 -13.36
N ARG A 197 6.33 8.53 -13.92
CA ARG A 197 7.53 8.93 -13.15
C ARG A 197 7.26 10.07 -12.16
N ALA A 198 6.26 10.90 -12.42
CA ALA A 198 5.87 11.96 -11.49
C ALA A 198 5.25 11.38 -10.22
N PHE A 199 4.65 10.19 -10.29
CA PHE A 199 4.12 9.50 -9.10
C PHE A 199 5.21 9.08 -8.12
N TYR A 200 6.43 8.77 -8.58
CA TYR A 200 7.56 8.55 -7.65
C TYR A 200 7.85 9.77 -6.77
N ALA A 201 7.61 11.00 -7.26
CA ALA A 201 7.78 12.18 -6.44
C ALA A 201 6.72 12.26 -5.32
N VAL A 202 5.50 11.80 -5.59
CA VAL A 202 4.43 11.67 -4.58
C VAL A 202 4.83 10.61 -3.55
N LEU A 203 5.25 9.43 -4.01
CA LEU A 203 5.70 8.34 -3.13
C LEU A 203 6.91 8.73 -2.25
N LEU A 204 7.80 9.60 -2.74
CA LEU A 204 8.89 10.18 -1.94
C LEU A 204 8.39 11.16 -0.86
N ILE A 205 7.31 11.90 -1.14
CA ILE A 205 6.65 12.74 -0.13
C ILE A 205 6.04 11.85 0.95
N ASP A 206 5.45 10.72 0.57
CA ASP A 206 4.86 9.75 1.50
C ASP A 206 5.94 9.14 2.40
N ALA A 207 7.07 8.73 1.83
CA ALA A 207 8.23 8.26 2.59
C ALA A 207 8.73 9.33 3.59
N ALA A 208 8.81 10.60 3.17
CA ALA A 208 9.21 11.69 4.04
C ALA A 208 8.19 11.97 5.16
N TYR A 209 6.89 11.84 4.85
CA TYR A 209 5.82 11.95 5.83
C TYR A 209 5.94 10.88 6.92
N TRP A 210 6.09 9.62 6.53
CA TRP A 210 6.21 8.52 7.49
C TRP A 210 7.50 8.60 8.32
N ALA A 211 8.62 8.99 7.70
CA ALA A 211 9.85 9.27 8.42
C ALA A 211 9.67 10.39 9.47
N TRP A 212 8.95 11.46 9.12
CA TRP A 212 8.65 12.56 10.03
C TRP A 212 7.72 12.13 11.19
N MET A 213 6.79 11.21 10.92
CA MET A 213 5.92 10.61 11.94
C MET A 213 6.63 9.56 12.82
N GLY A 214 7.90 9.25 12.54
CA GLY A 214 8.70 8.28 13.31
C GLY A 214 8.64 6.84 12.80
N HIS A 215 7.87 6.59 11.74
CA HIS A 215 7.67 5.27 11.13
C HIS A 215 8.79 4.95 10.13
N TRP A 216 10.01 4.75 10.66
CA TRP A 216 11.22 4.55 9.85
C TRP A 216 11.19 3.28 9.00
N LEU A 217 10.53 2.22 9.48
CA LEU A 217 10.38 0.98 8.73
C LEU A 217 9.57 1.23 7.46
N TRP A 218 8.42 1.90 7.58
CA TRP A 218 7.51 2.20 6.48
C TRP A 218 8.17 3.12 5.46
N ALA A 219 8.87 4.15 5.93
CA ALA A 219 9.63 5.05 5.05
C ALA A 219 10.75 4.32 4.30
N TRP A 220 11.50 3.44 4.98
CA TRP A 220 12.56 2.66 4.35
C TRP A 220 12.01 1.69 3.31
N ASP A 221 10.92 1.02 3.63
CA ASP A 221 10.26 0.06 2.75
C ASP A 221 9.73 0.73 1.48
N GLN A 222 9.09 1.89 1.62
CA GLN A 222 8.66 2.73 0.51
C GLN A 222 9.82 3.09 -0.42
N LEU A 223 10.99 3.46 0.13
CA LEU A 223 12.18 3.75 -0.67
C LEU A 223 12.72 2.51 -1.40
N LEU A 224 12.65 1.33 -0.78
CA LEU A 224 13.04 0.07 -1.44
C LEU A 224 12.12 -0.24 -2.61
N TRP A 225 10.80 -0.10 -2.45
CA TRP A 225 9.83 -0.30 -3.50
C TRP A 225 10.02 0.68 -4.67
N ILE A 226 10.21 1.98 -4.37
CA ILE A 226 10.52 2.99 -5.39
C ILE A 226 11.79 2.60 -6.17
N GLY A 227 12.86 2.22 -5.46
CA GLY A 227 14.10 1.77 -6.08
C GLY A 227 13.93 0.52 -6.96
N GLY A 228 13.13 -0.45 -6.50
CA GLY A 228 12.82 -1.68 -7.21
C GLY A 228 12.07 -1.44 -8.52
N PHE A 229 10.95 -0.71 -8.47
CA PHE A 229 10.18 -0.39 -9.67
C PHE A 229 10.95 0.52 -10.64
N TRP A 230 11.74 1.46 -10.13
CA TRP A 230 12.62 2.28 -10.95
C TRP A 230 13.66 1.44 -11.69
N ALA A 231 14.27 0.45 -11.03
CA ALA A 231 15.22 -0.46 -11.67
C ALA A 231 14.56 -1.34 -12.74
N ILE A 232 13.35 -1.84 -12.49
CA ILE A 232 12.56 -2.61 -13.48
C ILE A 232 12.27 -1.75 -14.73
N GLU A 233 11.82 -0.51 -14.53
CA GLU A 233 11.53 0.41 -15.64
C GLU A 233 12.78 0.74 -16.47
N HIS A 234 13.92 0.96 -15.79
CA HIS A 234 15.18 1.28 -16.47
C HIS A 234 15.73 0.10 -17.28
N ASN A 235 15.77 -1.10 -16.69
CA ASN A 235 16.24 -2.31 -17.35
C ASN A 235 15.39 -2.62 -18.60
N MET A 236 14.07 -2.47 -18.49
CA MET A 236 13.17 -2.66 -19.62
C MET A 236 13.36 -1.62 -20.74
N LYS A 237 13.88 -0.42 -20.41
CA LYS A 237 14.28 0.57 -21.42
C LYS A 237 15.61 0.21 -22.09
N GLU A 238 16.62 -0.21 -21.33
CA GLU A 238 17.94 -0.59 -21.85
C GLU A 238 17.83 -1.78 -22.83
N TRP A 239 17.10 -2.83 -22.45
CA TRP A 239 16.88 -3.99 -23.31
C TRP A 239 16.19 -3.61 -24.64
N ARG A 240 15.37 -2.56 -24.61
CA ARG A 240 14.67 -2.04 -25.78
C ARG A 240 15.57 -1.21 -26.69
N ASP A 241 16.42 -0.33 -26.14
CA ASP A 241 17.40 0.43 -26.92
C ASP A 241 18.37 -0.52 -27.66
N GLU A 242 18.71 -1.68 -27.05
CA GLU A 242 19.52 -2.71 -27.70
C GLU A 242 18.83 -3.41 -28.89
N ILE A 243 17.52 -3.73 -28.77
CA ILE A 243 16.75 -4.37 -29.84
C ILE A 243 16.63 -3.42 -31.04
N ASP A 244 16.35 -2.14 -30.79
CA ASP A 244 16.25 -1.13 -31.85
C ASP A 244 17.59 -0.94 -32.58
N GLN A 245 18.70 -0.89 -31.84
CA GLN A 245 20.05 -0.80 -32.43
C GLN A 245 20.40 -2.04 -33.27
N LYS A 246 20.07 -3.26 -32.78
CA LYS A 246 20.28 -4.51 -33.53
C LYS A 246 19.40 -4.59 -34.78
N GLY A 247 18.15 -4.13 -34.69
CA GLY A 247 17.23 -4.05 -35.83
C GLY A 247 17.68 -3.07 -36.91
N GLN A 248 18.25 -1.92 -36.52
CA GLN A 248 18.82 -0.94 -37.46
C GLN A 248 20.14 -1.41 -38.08
N ALA A 249 21.01 -2.07 -37.31
CA ALA A 249 22.28 -2.63 -37.80
C ALA A 249 22.07 -3.83 -38.75
N GLY A 250 20.97 -4.58 -38.61
CA GLY A 250 20.59 -5.65 -39.54
C GLY A 250 20.04 -5.15 -40.89
N HIS A 251 19.70 -3.85 -41.00
CA HIS A 251 19.14 -3.25 -42.21
C HIS A 251 20.19 -2.53 -43.08
N THR A 252 21.43 -2.37 -42.61
CA THR A 252 22.55 -1.80 -43.38
C THR A 252 23.31 -2.91 -44.11
N VAL A 253 22.71 -3.47 -45.17
CA VAL A 253 23.47 -4.21 -46.20
C VAL A 253 24.37 -3.19 -46.92
N PRO A 254 25.68 -3.42 -47.05
CA PRO A 254 26.58 -2.47 -47.70
C PRO A 254 26.19 -2.30 -49.18
N PRO A 255 26.25 -1.09 -49.73
CA PRO A 255 26.06 -0.89 -51.16
C PRO A 255 27.15 -1.64 -51.93
N ALA A 256 26.72 -2.41 -52.94
CA ALA A 256 27.58 -3.15 -53.87
C ALA A 256 28.39 -2.22 -54.77
#